data_AF-A0A2D8FN20-F1
#
_entry.id   AF-A0A2D8FN20-F1
#
_cell.length_a   1.000
_cell.length_b   1.000
_cell.length_c   1.000
_cell.angle_alpha   90.00
_cell.angle_beta   90.00
_cell.angle_gamma   90.00
#
_symmetry.space_group_name_H-M   'P 1'
#
loop_
_entity.id
_entity.type
_entity.pdbx_description
1 polymer ?
#
loop_
_entity_poly.entity_id
_entity_poly.type
_entity_poly.pdbx_seq_one_letter_code
_entity_poly.pdbx_strand_id
1 'polypeptide(L)'
;MTSAPITASPPAAPPAVWLKRSAAPWRRLTALAGLLAVADVVPAVGFAGGLAMTVAAFGASPLAALPWLLLAVVSLIARGLIGQATVVVGARLGRSVKT
;
A
#
# COMPACT_ATOMS: atom_id res chain seq x y z
N MET A 1 13.89 -6.97 54.75
CA MET A 1 13.26 -6.34 53.58
C MET A 1 12.34 -7.37 52.95
N THR A 2 11.04 -7.29 53.22
CA THR A 2 10.04 -8.25 52.72
C THR A 2 9.56 -7.74 51.36
N SER A 3 9.72 -8.53 50.30
CA SER A 3 9.24 -8.18 48.96
C SER A 3 7.71 -8.16 48.93
N ALA A 4 7.14 -7.11 48.33
CA ALA A 4 5.70 -7.02 48.12
C ALA A 4 5.24 -8.13 47.15
N PRO A 5 4.06 -8.76 47.39
CA PRO A 5 3.51 -9.72 46.45
C PRO A 5 3.15 -8.98 45.15
N ILE A 6 3.69 -9.47 44.03
CA ILE A 6 3.28 -9.08 42.68
C ILE A 6 1.82 -9.49 42.52
N THR A 7 0.90 -8.54 42.73
CA THR A 7 -0.50 -8.70 42.36
C THR A 7 -0.53 -8.94 40.86
N ALA A 8 -0.97 -10.13 40.46
CA ALA A 8 -1.16 -10.46 39.05
C ALA A 8 -2.06 -9.37 38.43
N SER A 9 -1.51 -8.61 37.48
CA SER A 9 -2.31 -7.67 36.70
C SER A 9 -3.48 -8.43 36.08
N PRO A 10 -4.69 -7.83 36.01
CA PRO A 10 -5.86 -8.49 35.43
C PRO A 10 -5.52 -9.00 34.02
N PRO A 11 -6.12 -10.12 33.57
CA PRO A 11 -5.72 -10.76 32.33
C PRO A 11 -5.75 -9.72 31.22
N ALA A 12 -4.57 -9.41 30.68
CA ALA A 12 -4.44 -8.53 29.53
C ALA A 12 -5.41 -9.04 28.48
N ALA A 13 -6.28 -8.16 27.97
CA ALA A 13 -7.27 -8.54 26.97
C ALA A 13 -6.58 -9.40 25.89
N PRO A 14 -7.21 -10.48 25.39
CA PRO A 14 -6.60 -11.38 24.44
C PRO A 14 -5.91 -10.57 23.34
N PRO A 15 -4.67 -10.90 22.94
CA PRO A 15 -3.87 -10.02 22.08
C PRO A 15 -4.63 -9.60 20.82
N ALA A 16 -5.44 -10.50 20.24
CA ALA A 16 -6.34 -10.18 19.13
C ALA A 16 -7.40 -9.11 19.45
N VAL A 17 -8.00 -9.13 20.65
CA VAL A 17 -9.00 -8.14 21.11
C VAL A 17 -8.35 -6.80 21.42
N TRP A 18 -7.17 -6.80 22.04
CA TRP A 18 -6.37 -5.60 22.23
C TRP A 18 -6.00 -4.98 20.88
N LEU A 19 -5.44 -5.77 19.97
CA LEU A 19 -5.01 -5.31 18.64
C LEU A 19 -6.20 -4.82 17.80
N LYS A 20 -7.36 -5.46 17.89
CA LYS A 20 -8.60 -5.04 17.21
C LYS A 20 -9.17 -3.74 17.78
N ARG A 21 -9.04 -3.49 19.09
CA ARG A 21 -9.42 -2.21 19.72
C ARG A 21 -8.41 -1.11 19.42
N SER A 22 -7.12 -1.39 19.51
CA SER A 22 -6.04 -0.46 19.20
C SER A 22 -6.01 -0.07 17.72
N ALA A 23 -6.40 -0.99 16.82
CA ALA A 23 -6.52 -0.73 15.39
C ALA A 23 -7.90 -0.17 14.98
N ALA A 24 -8.90 -0.15 15.87
CA ALA A 24 -10.25 0.34 15.55
C ALA A 24 -10.31 1.78 15.02
N PRO A 25 -9.57 2.75 15.59
CA PRO A 25 -9.50 4.12 15.06
C PRO A 25 -8.87 4.19 13.66
N TRP A 26 -8.03 3.22 13.34
CA TRP A 26 -7.17 3.19 12.16
C TRP A 26 -7.77 2.36 11.02
N ARG A 27 -8.84 1.58 11.29
CA ARG A 27 -9.49 0.66 10.32
C ARG A 27 -9.81 1.31 8.98
N ARG A 28 -10.28 2.56 8.99
CA ARG A 28 -10.66 3.28 7.77
C ARG A 28 -9.44 3.58 6.91
N LEU A 29 -8.31 3.88 7.54
CA LEU A 29 -7.06 4.21 6.89
C LEU A 29 -6.29 2.95 6.47
N THR A 30 -6.37 1.86 7.24
CA THR A 30 -5.88 0.54 6.80
C THR A 30 -6.70 0.01 5.62
N ALA A 31 -8.01 0.22 5.63
CA ALA A 31 -8.87 -0.10 4.49
C ALA A 31 -8.48 0.73 3.26
N LEU A 32 -8.29 2.04 3.41
CA LEU A 32 -7.82 2.91 2.33
C LEU A 32 -6.45 2.47 1.78
N ALA A 33 -5.49 2.17 2.65
CA ALA A 33 -4.17 1.67 2.25
C ALA A 33 -4.26 0.34 1.50
N GLY A 34 -5.11 -0.59 1.96
CA GLY A 34 -5.39 -1.83 1.27
C GLY A 34 -6.05 -1.60 -0.10
N LEU A 35 -6.99 -0.67 -0.18
CA LEU A 35 -7.68 -0.32 -1.42
C LEU A 35 -6.74 0.35 -2.43
N LEU A 36 -5.84 1.22 -1.96
CA LEU A 36 -4.75 1.81 -2.74
C LEU A 36 -3.78 0.74 -3.26
N ALA A 37 -3.43 -0.25 -2.44
CA ALA A 37 -2.58 -1.37 -2.84
C ALA A 37 -3.26 -2.26 -3.90
N VAL A 38 -4.57 -2.53 -3.76
CA VAL A 38 -5.34 -3.26 -4.78
C VAL A 38 -5.49 -2.42 -6.05
N ALA A 39 -5.69 -1.10 -5.92
CA ALA A 39 -5.76 -0.19 -7.06
C ALA A 39 -4.45 -0.13 -7.85
N ASP A 40 -3.29 -0.32 -7.20
CA ASP A 40 -1.98 -0.39 -7.86
C ASP A 40 -1.81 -1.62 -8.77
N VAL A 41 -2.60 -2.68 -8.57
CA VAL A 41 -2.50 -3.91 -9.38
C VAL A 41 -2.80 -3.63 -10.86
N VAL A 42 -3.79 -2.79 -11.16
CA VAL A 42 -4.17 -2.49 -12.55
C VAL A 42 -3.04 -1.76 -13.30
N PRO A 43 -2.45 -0.67 -12.77
CA PRO A 43 -1.24 -0.07 -13.34
C PRO A 43 -0.06 -1.04 -13.42
N ALA A 44 0.16 -1.90 -12.42
CA ALA A 44 1.26 -2.86 -12.45
C ALA A 44 1.14 -3.86 -13.61
N VAL A 45 -0.06 -4.40 -13.83
CA VAL A 45 -0.35 -5.32 -14.94
C VAL A 45 -0.24 -4.59 -16.28
N GLY A 46 -0.74 -3.36 -16.37
CA GLY A 46 -0.63 -2.53 -17.57
C GLY A 46 0.82 -2.21 -17.94
N PHE A 47 1.68 -1.93 -16.95
CA PHE A 47 3.10 -1.71 -17.15
C PHE A 47 3.81 -2.96 -17.66
N ALA A 48 3.59 -4.11 -17.02
CA ALA A 48 4.21 -5.37 -17.42
C ALA A 48 3.78 -5.80 -18.83
N GLY A 49 2.48 -5.70 -19.13
CA GLY A 49 1.93 -6.00 -20.45
C GLY A 49 2.42 -5.04 -21.53
N GLY A 50 2.42 -3.73 -21.23
CA GLY A 50 2.93 -2.70 -22.14
C GLY A 50 4.42 -2.90 -22.46
N LEU A 51 5.24 -3.21 -21.46
CA LEU A 51 6.66 -3.45 -21.67
C LEU A 51 6.93 -4.74 -22.47
N ALA A 52 6.20 -5.82 -22.17
CA ALA A 52 6.31 -7.07 -22.91
C ALA A 52 5.95 -6.89 -24.40
N MET A 53 4.86 -6.18 -24.69
CA MET A 53 4.44 -5.92 -26.07
C MET A 53 5.35 -4.91 -26.78
N THR A 54 5.92 -3.95 -26.05
CA THR A 54 6.94 -3.03 -26.60
C THR A 54 8.13 -3.82 -27.10
N VAL A 55 8.65 -4.75 -26.29
CA VAL A 55 9.80 -5.60 -26.66
C VAL A 55 9.44 -6.52 -27.83
N ALA A 56 8.24 -7.10 -27.84
CA ALA A 56 7.77 -7.95 -28.93
C ALA A 56 7.61 -7.19 -30.26
N ALA A 57 7.10 -5.96 -30.22
CA ALA A 57 6.86 -5.13 -31.40
C ALA A 57 8.13 -4.41 -31.90
N PHE A 58 9.13 -4.22 -31.03
CA PHE A 58 10.36 -3.49 -31.35
C PHE A 58 11.12 -4.12 -32.52
N GLY A 59 11.10 -5.45 -32.63
CA GLY A 59 11.74 -6.17 -33.72
C GLY A 59 11.08 -5.98 -35.09
N ALA A 60 9.79 -5.60 -35.13
CA ALA A 60 9.05 -5.37 -36.37
C ALA A 60 9.18 -3.92 -36.84
N SER A 61 8.92 -2.95 -35.96
CA SER A 61 9.28 -1.55 -36.19
C SER A 61 9.27 -0.73 -34.89
N PRO A 62 10.11 0.30 -34.77
CA PRO A 62 10.11 1.18 -33.60
C PRO A 62 8.77 1.90 -33.40
N LEU A 63 8.07 2.23 -34.48
CA LEU A 63 6.76 2.90 -34.43
C LEU A 63 5.64 1.95 -33.97
N ALA A 64 5.76 0.65 -34.25
CA ALA A 64 4.80 -0.35 -33.77
C ALA A 64 4.89 -0.58 -32.25
N ALA A 65 6.04 -0.28 -31.65
CA ALA A 65 6.26 -0.35 -30.21
C ALA A 65 5.75 0.88 -29.45
N LEU A 66 5.55 2.02 -30.15
CA LEU A 66 5.14 3.29 -29.57
C LEU A 66 3.87 3.22 -28.69
N PRO A 67 2.74 2.62 -29.14
CA PRO A 67 1.53 2.56 -28.31
C PRO A 67 1.73 1.74 -27.03
N TRP A 68 2.51 0.66 -27.10
CA TRP A 68 2.80 -0.20 -25.96
C TRP A 68 3.76 0.45 -24.96
N LEU A 69 4.73 1.22 -25.46
CA LEU A 69 5.61 2.03 -24.64
C LEU A 69 4.81 3.12 -23.91
N LEU A 70 3.89 3.77 -24.61
CA LEU A 70 3.03 4.82 -24.05
C LEU A 70 2.12 4.25 -22.96
N LEU A 71 1.56 3.06 -23.18
CA LEU A 71 0.83 2.32 -22.15
C LEU A 71 1.69 2.08 -20.91
N ALA A 72 2.93 1.59 -21.08
CA ALA A 72 3.85 1.35 -19.98
C ALA A 72 4.19 2.64 -19.20
N VAL A 73 4.45 3.75 -19.91
CA VAL A 73 4.73 5.06 -19.29
C VAL A 73 3.52 5.56 -18.50
N VAL A 74 2.32 5.51 -19.07
CA VAL A 74 1.08 5.94 -18.40
C VAL A 74 0.82 5.09 -17.15
N SER A 75 1.00 3.77 -17.25
CA SER A 75 0.90 2.85 -16.12
C SER A 75 1.92 3.17 -15.02
N LEU A 76 3.16 3.52 -15.38
CA LEU A 76 4.21 3.89 -14.43
C LEU A 76 3.87 5.20 -13.70
N ILE A 77 3.34 6.20 -14.41
CA ILE A 77 2.90 7.47 -13.83
C ILE A 77 1.75 7.22 -12.85
N ALA A 78 0.75 6.43 -13.23
CA ALA A 78 -0.37 6.08 -12.37
C ALA A 78 0.10 5.41 -11.07
N ARG A 79 1.04 4.46 -11.16
CA ARG A 79 1.68 3.81 -10.00
C ARG A 79 2.46 4.79 -9.13
N GLY A 80 3.17 5.75 -9.73
CA GLY A 80 3.85 6.82 -9.01
C GLY A 80 2.89 7.69 -8.21
N LEU A 81 1.76 8.08 -8.81
CA LEU A 81 0.72 8.89 -8.16
C LEU A 81 0.04 8.14 -6.99
N ILE A 82 -0.26 6.85 -7.18
CA ILE A 82 -0.80 5.99 -6.12
C ILE A 82 0.21 5.89 -4.96
N GLY A 83 1.50 5.69 -5.26
CA GLY A 83 2.57 5.69 -4.26
C GLY A 83 2.61 6.99 -3.43
N GLN A 84 2.53 8.15 -4.09
CA GLN A 84 2.50 9.45 -3.41
C GLN A 84 1.27 9.63 -2.52
N ALA A 85 0.09 9.22 -3.01
CA ALA A 85 -1.14 9.26 -2.22
C ALA A 85 -1.00 8.42 -0.94
N THR A 86 -0.40 7.23 -1.04
CA THR A 86 -0.16 6.34 0.09
C THR A 86 0.74 6.98 1.14
N VAL A 87 1.82 7.66 0.73
CA VAL A 87 2.73 8.37 1.64
C VAL A 87 2.03 9.52 2.35
N VAL A 88 1.22 10.31 1.64
CA VAL A 88 0.47 11.43 2.23
C VAL A 88 -0.54 10.94 3.26
N VAL A 89 -1.27 9.87 2.95
CA VAL A 89 -2.22 9.22 3.87
C VAL A 89 -1.47 8.67 5.08
N GLY A 90 -0.32 8.00 4.88
CA GLY A 90 0.58 7.51 5.92
C GLY A 90 1.15 8.60 6.83
N ALA A 91 1.48 9.76 6.28
CA ALA A 91 1.97 10.90 7.05
C ALA A 91 0.86 11.54 7.90
N ARG A 92 -0.36 11.66 7.37
CA ARG A 92 -1.54 12.14 8.12
C ARG A 92 -1.88 11.20 9.27
N LEU A 93 -1.89 9.91 8.98
CA LEU A 93 -1.97 8.82 9.95
C LEU A 93 -0.96 9.02 11.10
N GLY A 94 0.33 9.08 10.78
CA GLY A 94 1.39 9.22 11.79
C GLY A 94 1.26 10.48 12.66
N ARG A 95 0.74 11.59 12.09
CA ARG A 95 0.43 12.80 12.85
C ARG A 95 -0.73 12.58 13.83
N SER A 96 -1.79 11.90 13.40
CA SER A 96 -2.95 11.59 14.25
C SER A 96 -2.66 10.56 15.36
N VAL A 97 -1.59 9.76 15.29
CA VAL A 97 -1.19 8.86 16.40
C VAL A 97 -0.50 9.65 17.50
N LYS A 98 0.24 10.69 17.12
CA LYS A 98 1.13 11.45 18.02
C LYS A 98 0.40 12.49 18.87
N THR A 99 -0.77 12.94 18.43
CA THR A 99 -1.65 13.87 19.14
C THR A 99 -2.71 13.12 19.91
#